data_AF-A0A3A4QVD4-F1
#
_entry.id   AF-A0A3A4QVD4-F1
#
_cell.length_a   1.000
_cell.length_b   1.000
_cell.length_c   1.000
_cell.angle_alpha   90.00
_cell.angle_beta   90.00
_cell.angle_gamma   90.00
#
_symmetry.space_group_name_H-M   'P 1'
#
loop_
_entity.id
_entity.type
_entity.pdbx_description
1 polymer ?
#
loop_
_entity_poly.entity_id
_entity_poly.type
_entity_poly.pdbx_seq_one_letter_code
_entity_poly.pdbx_strand_id
1 'polypeptide(L)' 'MKTDLITPGELAPDFELENINGNPVRLSGFRGNKNIVLAFLRGFM' A
#
# COMPACT_ATOMS: atom_id res chain seq x y z
N MET A 1 -21.19 -7.25 3.45
CA MET A 1 -19.87 -6.57 3.61
C MET A 1 -19.77 -5.58 2.46
N LYS A 2 -19.54 -4.30 2.74
CA LYS A 2 -19.43 -3.26 1.70
C LYS A 2 -18.01 -3.35 1.13
N THR A 3 -17.89 -3.69 -0.14
CA THR A 3 -16.60 -3.65 -0.84
C THR A 3 -16.39 -2.22 -1.31
N ASP A 4 -15.60 -1.44 -0.58
CA ASP A 4 -15.21 -0.12 -1.05
C ASP A 4 -14.15 -0.30 -2.14
N LEU A 5 -14.54 0.01 -3.38
CA LEU A 5 -13.64 0.03 -4.53
C LEU A 5 -12.70 1.25 -4.42
N ILE A 6 -11.48 1.13 -4.93
CA ILE A 6 -10.52 2.24 -4.95
C ILE A 6 -10.89 3.23 -6.06
N THR A 7 -11.04 4.51 -5.70
CA THR A 7 -11.38 5.59 -6.64
C THR A 7 -10.18 6.51 -6.88
N PRO A 8 -9.81 6.81 -8.15
CA PRO A 8 -8.76 7.78 -8.44
C PRO A 8 -9.06 9.18 -7.87
N GLY A 9 -8.05 9.86 -7.35
CA GLY A 9 -8.18 11.19 -6.74
C GLY A 9 -8.54 11.16 -5.26
N GLU A 10 -9.00 10.02 -4.74
CA GLU A 10 -9.19 9.82 -3.29
C GLU A 10 -7.87 9.41 -2.62
N LEU A 11 -7.80 9.65 -1.30
CA LEU A 11 -6.65 9.23 -0.51
C LEU A 11 -6.57 7.70 -0.49
N ALA A 12 -5.41 7.15 -0.89
CA ALA A 12 -5.17 5.73 -0.82
C ALA A 12 -5.33 5.21 0.62
N PRO A 13 -6.07 4.09 0.84
CA PRO A 13 -6.23 3.48 2.16
C PRO A 13 -4.88 3.13 2.78
N ASP A 14 -4.73 3.37 4.09
CA ASP A 14 -3.50 3.04 4.79
C ASP A 14 -3.41 1.53 5.05
N PHE A 15 -2.19 1.01 4.98
CA PHE A 15 -1.89 -0.38 5.34
C PHE A 15 -0.46 -0.49 5.86
N GLU A 16 -0.18 -1.60 6.55
CA GLU A 16 1.12 -1.94 7.10
C GLU A 16 1.46 -3.39 6.70
N LEU A 17 2.68 -3.59 6.21
CA LEU A 17 3.21 -4.90 5.83
C LEU A 17 4.66 -5.01 6.30
N GLU A 18 5.13 -6.22 6.55
CA GLU A 18 6.55 -6.48 6.74
C GLU A 18 7.30 -6.41 5.41
N ASN A 19 8.48 -5.81 5.42
CA ASN A 19 9.40 -5.90 4.28
C ASN A 19 10.24 -7.18 4.33
N ILE A 20 11.11 -7.38 3.34
CA ILE A 20 11.97 -8.58 3.24
C ILE A 20 12.92 -8.80 4.43
N ASN A 21 13.15 -7.75 5.23
CA ASN A 21 13.99 -7.81 6.43
C ASN A 21 13.15 -7.96 7.71
N GLY A 22 11.84 -8.19 7.60
CA GLY A 22 10.91 -8.28 8.73
C GLY A 22 10.57 -6.95 9.38
N ASN A 23 10.98 -5.81 8.82
CA ASN A 23 10.66 -4.51 9.39
C ASN A 23 9.28 -4.05 8.93
N PRO A 24 8.44 -3.50 9.83
CA PRO A 24 7.13 -2.96 9.44
C PRO A 24 7.29 -1.73 8.56
N VAL A 25 6.52 -1.68 7.48
CA VAL A 25 6.44 -0.56 6.53
C VAL A 25 4.99 -0.14 6.40
N ARG A 26 4.73 1.14 6.59
CA ARG A 26 3.39 1.73 6.53
C ARG A 26 3.26 2.71 5.37
N LEU A 27 2.17 2.62 4.60
CA LEU A 27 1.97 3.50 3.43
C LEU A 27 1.94 4.98 3.82
N SER A 28 1.25 5.32 4.91
CA SER A 28 1.11 6.70 5.39
C SER A 28 2.45 7.38 5.70
N GLY A 29 3.51 6.62 6.01
CA GLY A 29 4.86 7.14 6.22
C GLY A 29 5.52 7.75 4.97
N PHE A 30 4.98 7.51 3.77
CA PHE A 30 5.51 8.06 2.52
C PHE A 30 4.76 9.30 2.01
N ARG A 31 3.63 9.67 2.63
CA ARG A 31 2.79 10.79 2.19
C ARG A 31 3.59 12.10 2.17
N GLY A 32 3.45 12.86 1.09
CA GLY A 32 4.10 14.18 0.92
C GLY A 32 5.62 14.15 0.67
N ASN A 33 6.26 12.98 0.69
CA ASN A 33 7.70 12.85 0.48
C ASN A 33 8.01 12.45 -0.98
N LYS A 34 7.25 11.51 -1.56
CA LYS A 34 7.46 11.00 -2.93
C LYS A 34 6.22 10.35 -3.51
N ASN A 35 6.19 10.25 -4.84
CA ASN A 35 5.20 9.44 -5.55
C ASN A 35 5.44 7.94 -5.29
N ILE A 36 4.37 7.17 -5.11
CA ILE A 36 4.42 5.75 -4.78
C ILE A 36 3.69 4.93 -5.85
N VAL A 37 4.30 3.83 -6.25
CA VAL A 37 3.72 2.82 -7.15
C VAL A 37 3.62 1.52 -6.38
N LEU A 38 2.43 0.92 -6.34
CA LEU A 38 2.19 -0.39 -5.74
C LEU A 38 2.01 -1.44 -6.85
N ALA A 39 2.87 -2.45 -6.85
CA ALA A 39 2.78 -3.58 -7.76
C ALA A 39 2.25 -4.80 -6.98
N PHE A 40 1.03 -5.22 -7.30
CA PHE A 40 0.45 -6.46 -6.76
C PHE A 40 0.90 -7.63 -7.65
N LEU A 41 1.95 -8.31 -7.23
CA LEU A 41 2.46 -9.49 -7.92
C LEU A 41 1.75 -10.74 -7.41
N ARG A 42 1.41 -11.65 -8.31
CA ARG A 42 1.05 -13.01 -7.90
C ARG A 42 2.35 -13.70 -7.48
N GLY A 43 2.47 -14.08 -6.21
CA GLY A 43 3.56 -14.96 -5.79
C GLY A 43 3.43 -16.28 -6.54
N PHE A 44 4.36 -16.58 -7.44
CA PHE A 44 4.58 -17.95 -7.87
C PHE A 44 5.47 -18.58 -6.79
N MET A 45 4.84 -19.33 -5.88
CA MET A 45 5.53 -20.32 -5.04
C MET A 45 5.62 -21.63 -5.80
#